data_AF-A0A7V3JTC8-F1
#
_entry.id   AF-A0A7V3JTC8-F1
#
_cell.length_a   1.000
_cell.length_b   1.000
_cell.length_c   1.000
_cell.angle_alpha   90.00
_cell.angle_beta   90.00
_cell.angle_gamma   90.00
#
_symmetry.space_group_name_H-M   'P 1'
#
loop_
_entity.id
_entity.type
_entity.pdbx_description
1 polymer ?
#
loop_
_entity_poly.entity_id
_entity_poly.type
_entity_poly.pdbx_seq_one_letter_code
_entity_poly.pdbx_strand_id
1 'polypeptide(L)'
;MKKKVFVLMSGGVDSSVAASLLKREGYDVIGVHLKISKYCNPQDEEDARAVANILNIPFYVIDITQEYQSTIALDTIKNYALGLTPNPDALCNRLIKFGYVFDLLKKLGMDYIATGHYAKKEKINNEEVIKIPKDKNKDQTYFLWGIKKQRIKKILFPLGDLTKEEVRKIAKDFDLPVAEKKDSQGICFLGSIKLIDFLKEFLPENRGLILDSKGRILGNHPGYYFFTEGQRHGLNIKTGDGPYYVALKDPKRNYIIVARENEEILYSKKIKLKNVN
;
A
#
# COMPACT_ATOMS: atom_id res chain seq x y z
N MET A 1 -1.54 16.88 -31.00
CA MET A 1 -2.45 16.78 -29.83
C MET A 1 -1.63 16.53 -28.58
N LYS A 2 -1.96 17.18 -27.46
CA LYS A 2 -1.32 16.91 -26.16
C LYS A 2 -1.63 15.47 -25.73
N LYS A 3 -0.67 14.80 -25.09
CA LYS A 3 -0.86 13.43 -24.57
C LYS A 3 -1.75 13.49 -23.34
N LYS A 4 -2.77 12.63 -23.28
CA LYS A 4 -3.76 12.58 -22.20
C LYS A 4 -3.26 11.76 -21.02
N VAL A 5 -3.12 12.39 -19.86
CA VAL A 5 -2.60 11.75 -18.64
C VAL A 5 -3.64 11.80 -17.54
N PHE A 6 -4.02 10.62 -17.05
CA PHE A 6 -4.85 10.50 -15.86
C PHE A 6 -3.97 10.36 -14.63
N VAL A 7 -4.10 11.28 -13.68
CA VAL A 7 -3.34 11.26 -12.43
C VAL A 7 -4.24 10.71 -11.32
N LEU A 8 -3.83 9.62 -10.67
CA LEU A 8 -4.54 9.12 -9.49
C LEU A 8 -4.21 10.00 -8.29
N MET A 9 -5.17 10.83 -7.90
CA MET A 9 -5.06 11.84 -6.85
C MET A 9 -5.69 11.36 -5.56
N SER A 10 -4.86 11.10 -4.55
CA SER A 10 -5.32 10.58 -3.25
C SER A 10 -5.68 11.66 -2.24
N GLY A 11 -5.66 12.94 -2.62
CA GLY A 11 -5.77 14.07 -1.69
C GLY A 11 -4.51 14.35 -0.87
N GLY A 12 -3.40 13.69 -1.21
CA GLY A 12 -2.09 13.89 -0.58
C GLY A 12 -1.17 14.76 -1.44
N VAL A 13 -0.16 15.34 -0.78
CA VAL A 13 0.82 16.24 -1.41
C VAL A 13 1.51 15.63 -2.63
N ASP A 14 1.84 14.34 -2.57
CA ASP A 14 2.63 13.65 -3.61
C ASP A 14 1.88 13.56 -4.93
N SER A 15 0.62 13.10 -4.89
CA SER A 15 -0.20 13.03 -6.10
C SER A 15 -0.56 14.40 -6.66
N SER A 16 -0.68 15.40 -5.79
CA SER A 16 -0.97 16.78 -6.18
C SER A 16 0.20 17.40 -6.91
N VAL A 17 1.43 17.27 -6.38
CA VAL A 17 2.65 17.73 -7.06
C VAL A 17 2.88 16.95 -8.35
N ALA A 18 2.62 15.65 -8.38
CA ALA A 18 2.71 14.87 -9.62
C ALA A 18 1.78 15.44 -10.72
N ALA A 19 0.55 15.83 -10.37
CA ALA A 19 -0.36 16.48 -11.31
C ALA A 19 0.15 17.86 -11.75
N SER A 20 0.65 18.67 -10.82
CA SER A 20 1.22 20.00 -11.10
C SER A 20 2.40 19.94 -12.07
N LEU A 21 3.32 18.99 -11.86
CA LEU A 21 4.49 18.79 -12.72
C LEU A 21 4.08 18.41 -14.14
N LEU A 22 3.18 17.44 -14.29
CA LEU A 22 2.68 17.01 -15.60
C LEU A 22 1.92 18.13 -16.33
N LYS A 23 1.14 18.93 -15.59
CA LYS A 23 0.46 20.10 -16.17
C LYS A 23 1.48 21.11 -16.69
N ARG A 24 2.52 21.39 -15.91
CA ARG A 24 3.63 22.30 -16.29
C ARG A 24 4.42 21.77 -17.49
N GLU A 25 4.61 20.47 -17.61
CA GLU A 25 5.22 19.80 -18.78
C GLU A 25 4.34 19.82 -20.03
N GLY A 26 3.10 20.33 -19.94
CA GLY A 26 2.23 20.54 -21.08
C GLY A 26 1.32 19.37 -21.45
N TYR A 27 1.21 18.35 -20.59
CA TYR A 27 0.26 17.26 -20.78
C TYR A 27 -1.20 17.73 -20.67
N ASP A 28 -2.11 16.96 -21.27
CA ASP A 28 -3.56 17.08 -21.03
C ASP A 28 -3.91 16.26 -19.78
N VAL A 29 -3.84 16.91 -18.62
CA VAL A 29 -3.95 16.28 -17.31
C VAL A 29 -5.40 16.20 -16.84
N ILE A 30 -5.81 15.02 -16.37
CA ILE A 30 -7.11 14.76 -15.76
C ILE A 30 -6.86 14.14 -14.38
N GLY A 31 -7.39 14.76 -13.32
CA GLY A 31 -7.35 14.23 -11.97
C GLY A 31 -8.42 13.16 -11.74
N VAL A 32 -8.05 12.07 -11.07
CA VAL A 32 -8.99 11.00 -10.68
C VAL A 32 -8.79 10.63 -9.23
N HIS A 33 -9.85 10.76 -8.43
CA HIS A 33 -9.90 10.20 -7.09
C HIS A 33 -10.62 8.84 -7.11
N LEU A 34 -10.07 7.88 -6.37
CA LEU A 34 -10.64 6.53 -6.28
C LEU A 34 -11.32 6.37 -4.92
N LYS A 35 -12.63 6.17 -4.92
CA LYS A 35 -13.36 5.78 -3.72
C LYS A 35 -13.34 4.27 -3.60
N ILE A 36 -12.68 3.77 -2.56
CA ILE A 36 -12.34 2.34 -2.41
C ILE A 36 -13.00 1.68 -1.20
N SER A 37 -13.44 2.45 -0.21
CA SER A 37 -14.13 1.94 0.96
C SER A 37 -15.01 3.01 1.62
N LYS A 38 -15.90 2.59 2.50
CA LYS A 38 -16.68 3.48 3.38
C LYS A 38 -15.81 4.16 4.46
N TYR A 39 -14.57 3.72 4.64
CA TYR A 39 -13.64 4.23 5.63
C TYR A 39 -12.67 5.27 5.04
N CYS A 40 -12.78 5.58 3.74
CA CYS A 40 -12.04 6.68 3.13
C CYS A 40 -12.38 7.99 3.84
N ASN A 41 -11.37 8.82 4.09
CA ASN A 41 -11.56 10.14 4.65
C ASN A 41 -12.19 11.05 3.58
N PRO A 42 -13.40 11.61 3.77
CA PRO A 42 -14.03 12.48 2.79
C PRO A 42 -13.18 13.72 2.44
N GLN A 43 -12.35 14.18 3.38
CA GLN A 43 -11.45 15.32 3.15
C GLN A 43 -10.41 15.03 2.05
N ASP A 44 -10.02 13.78 1.84
CA ASP A 44 -9.04 13.44 0.79
C ASP A 44 -9.61 13.70 -0.61
N GLU A 45 -10.91 13.48 -0.80
CA GLU A 45 -11.60 13.80 -2.06
C GLU A 45 -11.66 15.32 -2.27
N GLU A 46 -12.07 16.06 -1.25
CA GLU A 46 -12.18 17.53 -1.30
C GLU A 46 -10.81 18.19 -1.53
N ASP A 47 -9.76 17.69 -0.88
CA ASP A 47 -8.40 18.16 -1.08
C ASP A 47 -7.91 17.93 -2.52
N ALA A 48 -8.20 16.75 -3.08
CA ALA A 48 -7.87 16.43 -4.47
C ALA A 48 -8.64 17.33 -5.45
N ARG A 49 -9.92 17.60 -5.17
CA ARG A 49 -10.78 18.49 -5.94
C ARG A 49 -10.28 19.94 -5.90
N ALA A 50 -9.90 20.43 -4.71
CA ALA A 50 -9.36 21.77 -4.53
C ALA A 50 -8.06 21.97 -5.32
N VAL A 51 -7.15 20.98 -5.28
CA VAL A 51 -5.93 21.00 -6.09
C VAL A 51 -6.25 20.99 -7.59
N ALA A 52 -7.18 20.16 -8.03
CA ALA A 52 -7.57 20.12 -9.44
C ALA A 52 -8.14 21.46 -9.93
N ASN A 53 -8.90 22.16 -9.09
CA ASN A 53 -9.42 23.50 -9.37
C ASN A 53 -8.28 24.52 -9.52
N ILE A 54 -7.29 24.52 -8.61
CA ILE A 54 -6.11 25.40 -8.69
C ILE A 54 -5.33 25.16 -9.99
N LEU A 55 -5.16 23.89 -10.38
CA LEU A 55 -4.45 23.52 -11.60
C LEU A 55 -5.27 23.71 -12.89
N ASN A 56 -6.55 24.07 -12.75
CA ASN A 56 -7.52 24.13 -13.84
C ASN A 56 -7.47 22.87 -14.72
N ILE A 57 -7.69 21.71 -14.08
CA ILE A 57 -7.76 20.39 -14.72
C ILE A 57 -9.13 19.74 -14.44
N PRO A 58 -9.68 18.94 -15.37
CA PRO A 58 -10.85 18.13 -15.09
C PRO A 58 -10.59 17.17 -13.94
N PHE A 59 -11.60 16.94 -13.10
CA PHE A 59 -11.52 16.06 -11.94
C PHE A 59 -12.73 15.14 -11.86
N TYR A 60 -12.48 13.86 -11.66
CA TYR A 60 -13.51 12.84 -11.53
C TYR A 60 -13.29 11.98 -10.30
N VAL A 61 -14.38 11.50 -9.73
CA VAL A 61 -14.38 10.48 -8.68
C VAL A 61 -14.91 9.19 -9.30
N ILE A 62 -14.17 8.12 -9.13
CA ILE A 62 -14.58 6.79 -9.58
C ILE A 62 -14.78 5.92 -8.34
N ASP A 63 -16.01 5.49 -8.12
CA ASP A 63 -16.34 4.52 -7.08
C ASP A 63 -15.96 3.12 -7.58
N ILE A 64 -14.99 2.51 -6.92
CA ILE A 64 -14.52 1.15 -7.17
C ILE A 64 -14.60 0.32 -5.88
N THR A 65 -15.48 0.71 -4.96
CA THR A 65 -15.59 0.08 -3.63
C THR A 65 -15.87 -1.42 -3.75
N GLN A 66 -16.74 -1.82 -4.69
CA GLN A 66 -17.08 -3.23 -4.89
C GLN A 66 -15.89 -4.05 -5.40
N GLU A 67 -15.16 -3.54 -6.40
CA GLU A 67 -13.98 -4.20 -6.95
C GLU A 67 -12.87 -4.26 -5.91
N TYR A 68 -12.65 -3.19 -5.15
CA TYR A 68 -11.64 -3.15 -4.10
C TYR A 68 -11.96 -4.14 -2.98
N GLN A 69 -13.21 -4.18 -2.51
CA GLN A 69 -13.63 -5.12 -1.47
C GLN A 69 -13.48 -6.57 -1.92
N SER A 70 -14.00 -6.90 -3.10
CA SER A 70 -13.98 -8.28 -3.63
C SER A 70 -12.58 -8.81 -3.95
N THR A 71 -11.61 -7.91 -4.20
CA THR A 71 -10.23 -8.29 -4.54
C THR A 71 -9.24 -8.12 -3.40
N ILE A 72 -9.13 -6.93 -2.81
CA ILE A 72 -8.09 -6.61 -1.82
C ILE A 72 -8.55 -6.96 -0.42
N ALA A 73 -9.74 -6.50 -0.01
CA ALA A 73 -10.21 -6.71 1.36
C ALA A 73 -10.48 -8.19 1.66
N LEU A 74 -11.20 -8.88 0.76
CA LEU A 74 -11.47 -10.31 0.90
C LEU A 74 -10.20 -11.15 0.84
N ASP A 75 -9.25 -10.85 -0.05
CA ASP A 75 -7.96 -11.56 -0.10
C ASP A 75 -7.17 -11.35 1.20
N THR A 76 -7.16 -10.13 1.73
CA THR A 76 -6.52 -9.82 3.01
C THR A 76 -7.11 -10.66 4.14
N ILE A 77 -8.43 -10.68 4.28
CA ILE A 77 -9.14 -11.46 5.31
C ILE A 77 -8.84 -12.96 5.17
N LYS A 78 -8.90 -13.50 3.94
CA LYS A 78 -8.63 -14.92 3.66
C LYS A 78 -7.20 -15.31 4.02
N ASN A 79 -6.21 -14.49 3.66
CA ASN A 79 -4.82 -14.77 4.00
C ASN A 79 -4.58 -14.73 5.50
N TYR A 80 -5.15 -13.74 6.20
CA TYR A 80 -5.10 -13.72 7.66
C TYR A 80 -5.75 -14.97 8.26
N ALA A 81 -6.93 -15.37 7.81
CA ALA A 81 -7.60 -16.60 8.27
C ALA A 81 -6.73 -17.87 8.08
N LEU A 82 -5.84 -17.90 7.09
CA LEU A 82 -4.88 -18.98 6.86
C LEU A 82 -3.60 -18.87 7.70
N GLY A 83 -3.49 -17.84 8.54
CA GLY A 83 -2.32 -17.55 9.36
C GLY A 83 -1.20 -16.88 8.58
N LEU A 84 -1.46 -16.33 7.39
CA LEU A 84 -0.47 -15.58 6.61
C LEU A 84 -0.53 -14.08 6.95
N THR A 85 0.52 -13.34 6.60
CA THR A 85 0.54 -11.87 6.68
C THR A 85 0.61 -11.29 5.25
N PRO A 86 -0.53 -10.89 4.67
CA PRO A 86 -0.59 -10.37 3.29
C PRO A 86 -0.03 -8.94 3.18
N ASN A 87 0.32 -8.53 1.96
CA ASN A 87 0.65 -7.14 1.62
C ASN A 87 -0.44 -6.55 0.69
N PRO A 88 -1.49 -5.93 1.26
CA PRO A 88 -2.61 -5.42 0.49
C PRO A 88 -2.23 -4.27 -0.46
N ASP A 89 -1.21 -3.47 -0.12
CA ASP A 89 -0.80 -2.32 -0.92
C ASP A 89 -0.10 -2.75 -2.22
N ALA A 90 0.79 -3.75 -2.14
CA ALA A 90 1.40 -4.34 -3.33
C ALA A 90 0.35 -4.98 -4.25
N LEU A 91 -0.65 -5.65 -3.66
CA LEU A 91 -1.76 -6.25 -4.41
C LEU A 91 -2.67 -5.18 -5.04
N CYS A 92 -2.95 -4.10 -4.33
CA CYS A 92 -3.71 -2.94 -4.82
C CYS A 92 -3.03 -2.30 -6.04
N ASN A 93 -1.71 -2.09 -5.99
CA ASN A 93 -0.97 -1.58 -7.14
C ASN A 93 -1.12 -2.50 -8.36
N ARG A 94 -0.95 -3.81 -8.16
CA ARG A 94 -1.03 -4.80 -9.24
C ARG A 94 -2.44 -4.98 -9.83
N LEU A 95 -3.47 -5.13 -8.99
CA LEU A 95 -4.82 -5.53 -9.40
C LEU A 95 -5.81 -4.37 -9.54
N ILE A 96 -5.62 -3.29 -8.78
CA ILE A 96 -6.52 -2.12 -8.80
C ILE A 96 -5.91 -0.99 -9.63
N LYS A 97 -4.89 -0.30 -9.13
CA LYS A 97 -4.37 0.94 -9.75
C LYS A 97 -3.84 0.69 -11.16
N PHE A 98 -2.91 -0.25 -11.28
CA PHE A 98 -2.34 -0.65 -12.57
C PHE A 98 -3.00 -1.92 -13.13
N GLY A 99 -4.19 -2.26 -12.60
CA GLY A 99 -5.03 -3.38 -12.98
C GLY A 99 -6.36 -2.89 -13.55
N TYR A 100 -7.43 -3.04 -12.78
CA TYR A 100 -8.78 -2.62 -13.13
C TYR A 100 -8.88 -1.16 -13.58
N VAL A 101 -8.33 -0.22 -12.80
CA VAL A 101 -8.40 1.23 -13.08
C VAL A 101 -7.66 1.57 -14.37
N PHE A 102 -6.49 0.97 -14.60
CA PHE A 102 -5.76 1.13 -15.85
C PHE A 102 -6.61 0.73 -17.07
N ASP A 103 -7.31 -0.40 -16.99
CA ASP A 103 -8.13 -0.88 -18.11
C ASP A 103 -9.38 0.00 -18.31
N LEU A 104 -9.97 0.50 -17.23
CA LEU A 104 -11.06 1.48 -17.28
C LEU A 104 -10.62 2.79 -17.97
N LEU A 105 -9.52 3.38 -17.51
CA LEU A 105 -9.00 4.65 -18.05
C LEU A 105 -8.53 4.50 -19.51
N LYS A 106 -7.99 3.33 -19.88
CA LYS A 106 -7.65 3.03 -21.27
C LYS A 106 -8.87 3.12 -22.20
N LYS A 107 -10.05 2.66 -21.76
CA LYS A 107 -11.30 2.78 -22.55
C LYS A 107 -11.74 4.25 -22.70
N LEU A 108 -11.34 5.12 -21.77
CA LEU A 108 -11.59 6.57 -21.81
C LEU A 108 -10.55 7.35 -22.63
N GLY A 109 -9.70 6.65 -23.39
CA GLY A 109 -8.72 7.28 -24.29
C GLY A 109 -7.45 7.78 -23.58
N MET A 110 -7.07 7.16 -22.46
CA MET A 110 -5.82 7.45 -21.75
C MET A 110 -4.58 7.15 -22.60
N ASP A 111 -3.67 8.13 -22.73
CA ASP A 111 -2.32 7.89 -23.22
C ASP A 111 -1.39 7.39 -22.12
N TYR A 112 -1.49 7.93 -20.90
CA TYR A 112 -0.71 7.53 -19.73
C TYR A 112 -1.51 7.63 -18.42
N ILE A 113 -1.14 6.80 -17.44
CA ILE A 113 -1.56 6.94 -16.05
C ILE A 113 -0.37 7.44 -15.22
N ALA A 114 -0.61 8.32 -14.27
CA ALA A 114 0.39 8.81 -13.34
C ALA A 114 -0.06 8.64 -11.89
N THR A 115 0.91 8.53 -11.01
CA THR A 115 0.68 8.42 -9.55
C THR A 115 1.75 9.22 -8.82
N GLY A 116 1.48 9.62 -7.58
CA GLY A 116 2.48 10.19 -6.67
C GLY A 116 3.43 9.17 -6.06
N HIS A 117 3.67 8.02 -6.71
CA HIS A 117 4.63 7.06 -6.15
C HIS A 117 6.07 7.53 -6.37
N TYR A 118 6.90 7.32 -5.34
CA TYR A 118 8.34 7.49 -5.39
C TYR A 118 8.97 6.27 -6.05
N ALA A 119 9.04 6.32 -7.37
CA ALA A 119 9.72 5.35 -8.21
C ALA A 119 10.22 6.07 -9.47
N LYS A 120 11.26 5.54 -10.09
CA LYS A 120 11.78 6.11 -11.34
C LYS A 120 11.50 5.17 -12.50
N LYS A 121 11.06 5.71 -13.63
CA LYS A 121 11.01 4.95 -14.89
C LYS A 121 12.28 5.24 -15.68
N GLU A 122 12.93 4.18 -16.16
CA GLU A 122 14.13 4.30 -16.98
C GLU A 122 14.06 3.32 -18.16
N LYS A 123 14.77 3.63 -19.25
CA LYS A 123 14.87 2.75 -20.41
C LYS A 123 16.24 2.06 -20.39
N ILE A 124 16.25 0.73 -20.25
CA ILE A 124 17.45 -0.12 -20.33
C ILE A 124 17.26 -1.09 -21.48
N ASN A 125 18.23 -1.18 -22.41
CA ASN A 125 18.18 -2.13 -23.54
C ASN A 125 16.85 -2.07 -24.32
N ASN A 126 16.36 -0.86 -24.56
CA ASN A 126 15.05 -0.58 -25.17
C ASN A 126 13.79 -1.01 -24.38
N GLU A 127 13.93 -1.46 -23.14
CA GLU A 127 12.82 -1.80 -22.27
C GLU A 127 12.63 -0.76 -21.16
N GLU A 128 11.39 -0.38 -20.90
CA GLU A 128 11.06 0.47 -19.75
C GLU A 128 11.00 -0.37 -18.47
N VAL A 129 11.75 0.05 -17.47
CA VAL A 129 11.86 -0.59 -16.16
C VAL A 129 11.53 0.40 -15.04
N ILE A 130 11.18 -0.14 -13.87
CA ILE A 130 11.00 0.63 -12.64
C ILE A 130 12.29 0.49 -11.82
N LYS A 131 12.84 1.62 -11.38
CA LYS A 131 14.03 1.71 -10.53
C LYS A 131 13.74 2.49 -9.24
N ILE A 132 14.63 2.27 -8.28
CA ILE A 132 14.71 3.04 -7.04
C ILE A 132 14.78 4.54 -7.40
N PRO A 133 13.93 5.39 -6.78
CA PRO A 133 13.93 6.83 -7.02
C PRO A 133 15.16 7.52 -6.44
N LYS A 134 15.30 8.83 -6.69
CA LYS A 134 16.30 9.69 -6.03
C LYS A 134 16.20 9.60 -4.50
N ASP A 135 14.98 9.66 -3.97
CA ASP A 135 14.74 9.56 -2.53
C ASP A 135 14.64 8.11 -2.05
N LYS A 136 15.76 7.56 -1.60
CA LYS A 136 15.82 6.18 -1.09
C LYS A 136 14.99 5.97 0.18
N ASN A 137 14.77 7.01 0.99
CA ASN A 137 13.98 6.92 2.22
C ASN A 137 12.48 6.83 1.94
N LYS A 138 12.06 7.25 0.74
CA LYS A 138 10.68 7.17 0.28
C LYS A 138 10.48 6.14 -0.81
N ASP A 139 11.47 5.30 -1.12
CA ASP A 139 11.39 4.28 -2.16
C ASP A 139 10.13 3.40 -2.01
N GLN A 140 9.29 3.41 -3.05
CA GLN A 140 8.06 2.62 -3.11
C GLN A 140 8.11 1.50 -4.15
N THR A 141 9.28 1.23 -4.76
CA THR A 141 9.44 0.15 -5.74
C THR A 141 9.06 -1.23 -5.18
N TYR A 142 9.27 -1.45 -3.88
CA TYR A 142 8.81 -2.65 -3.18
C TYR A 142 7.31 -2.91 -3.34
N PHE A 143 6.46 -1.88 -3.43
CA PHE A 143 5.01 -2.05 -3.62
C PHE A 143 4.60 -2.15 -5.09
N LEU A 144 5.53 -2.01 -6.03
CA LEU A 144 5.28 -1.95 -7.47
C LEU A 144 5.76 -3.20 -8.22
N TRP A 145 6.40 -4.15 -7.53
CA TRP A 145 6.99 -5.37 -8.13
C TRP A 145 6.00 -6.18 -8.97
N GLY A 146 4.72 -6.18 -8.58
CA GLY A 146 3.67 -6.97 -9.23
C GLY A 146 3.10 -6.35 -10.50
N ILE A 147 3.57 -5.16 -10.92
CA ILE A 147 3.07 -4.51 -12.14
C ILE A 147 3.48 -5.32 -13.37
N LYS A 148 2.50 -5.60 -14.24
CA LYS A 148 2.76 -6.29 -15.51
C LYS A 148 3.66 -5.44 -16.40
N LYS A 149 4.77 -6.02 -16.89
CA LYS A 149 5.80 -5.34 -17.71
C LYS A 149 5.21 -4.50 -18.85
N GLN A 150 4.24 -5.04 -19.58
CA GLN A 150 3.58 -4.36 -20.70
C GLN A 150 2.82 -3.09 -20.34
N ARG A 151 2.49 -2.87 -19.05
CA ARG A 151 1.79 -1.67 -18.55
C ARG A 151 2.76 -0.56 -18.17
N ILE A 152 4.02 -0.88 -17.83
CA ILE A 152 5.04 0.10 -17.41
C ILE A 152 5.19 1.24 -18.43
N LYS A 153 5.11 0.91 -19.72
CA LYS A 153 5.21 1.90 -20.81
C LYS A 153 4.15 3.00 -20.81
N LYS A 154 3.04 2.75 -20.13
CA LYS A 154 1.91 3.67 -20.00
C LYS A 154 1.84 4.30 -18.61
N ILE A 155 2.81 4.05 -17.74
CA ILE A 155 2.87 4.60 -16.38
C ILE A 155 3.90 5.73 -16.33
N LEU A 156 3.58 6.79 -15.60
CA LEU A 156 4.45 7.91 -15.28
C LEU A 156 4.62 8.01 -13.76
N PHE A 157 5.85 8.27 -13.33
CA PHE A 157 6.20 8.54 -11.94
C PHE A 157 6.92 9.90 -11.84
N PRO A 158 6.17 11.01 -11.78
CA PRO A 158 6.76 12.35 -11.85
C PRO A 158 7.68 12.70 -10.68
N LEU A 159 7.60 11.95 -9.58
CA LEU A 159 8.39 12.20 -8.37
C LEU A 159 9.72 11.42 -8.34
N GLY A 160 10.01 10.61 -9.36
CA GLY A 160 11.14 9.69 -9.35
C GLY A 160 12.52 10.35 -9.18
N ASP A 161 12.65 11.61 -9.59
CA ASP A 161 13.89 12.39 -9.50
C ASP A 161 13.84 13.48 -8.41
N LEU A 162 12.90 13.37 -7.47
CA LEU A 162 12.70 14.35 -6.40
C LEU A 162 12.82 13.74 -5.02
N THR A 163 13.29 14.52 -4.06
CA THR A 163 13.20 14.23 -2.63
C THR A 163 11.85 14.66 -2.06
N LYS A 164 11.45 14.10 -0.91
CA LYS A 164 10.23 14.53 -0.22
C LYS A 164 10.23 16.02 0.11
N GLU A 165 11.38 16.56 0.47
CA GLU A 165 11.55 17.98 0.76
C GLU A 165 11.34 18.84 -0.49
N GLU A 166 11.93 18.43 -1.63
CA GLU A 166 11.72 19.09 -2.92
C GLU A 166 10.24 19.06 -3.32
N VAL A 167 9.55 17.92 -3.13
CA VAL A 167 8.10 17.79 -3.38
C VAL A 167 7.29 18.75 -2.51
N ARG A 168 7.59 18.87 -1.21
CA ARG A 168 6.89 19.83 -0.34
C ARG A 168 7.17 21.28 -0.73
N LYS A 169 8.39 21.61 -1.15
CA LYS A 169 8.71 22.94 -1.66
C LYS A 169 7.90 23.26 -2.91
N ILE A 170 7.87 22.35 -3.88
CA ILE A 170 7.07 22.51 -5.10
C ILE A 170 5.58 22.67 -4.73
N ALA A 171 5.06 21.91 -3.77
CA ALA A 171 3.68 22.08 -3.34
C ALA A 171 3.37 23.50 -2.83
N LYS A 172 4.32 24.14 -2.13
CA LYS A 172 4.21 25.55 -1.71
C LYS A 172 4.33 26.51 -2.87
N ASP A 173 5.26 26.26 -3.79
CA ASP A 173 5.45 27.12 -4.98
C ASP A 173 4.22 27.13 -5.91
N PHE A 174 3.39 26.07 -5.86
CA PHE A 174 2.11 25.99 -6.55
C PHE A 174 0.90 26.41 -5.69
N ASP A 175 1.13 26.95 -4.48
CA ASP A 175 0.10 27.34 -3.52
C ASP A 175 -0.92 26.23 -3.23
N LEU A 176 -0.46 24.97 -3.17
CA LEU A 176 -1.36 23.83 -2.97
C LEU A 176 -1.83 23.75 -1.50
N PRO A 177 -3.13 23.58 -1.24
CA PRO A 177 -3.68 23.53 0.13
C PRO A 177 -3.16 22.34 0.95
N VAL A 178 -2.67 21.30 0.27
CA VAL A 178 -2.14 20.07 0.88
C VAL A 178 -0.63 20.13 1.16
N ALA A 179 0.04 21.26 0.94
CA ALA A 179 1.51 21.37 1.04
C ALA A 179 2.05 20.94 2.42
N GLU A 180 1.31 21.22 3.49
CA GLU A 180 1.67 20.87 4.88
C GLU A 180 0.98 19.60 5.39
N LYS A 181 0.15 18.95 4.56
CA LYS A 181 -0.56 17.73 4.96
C LYS A 181 0.44 16.62 5.27
N LYS A 182 0.19 15.89 6.36
CA LYS A 182 1.00 14.72 6.75
C LYS A 182 0.75 13.57 5.79
N ASP A 183 1.77 12.74 5.58
CA ASP A 183 1.65 11.54 4.77
C ASP A 183 0.67 10.56 5.44
N SER A 184 -0.18 9.91 4.65
CA SER A 184 -1.08 8.87 5.14
C SER A 184 -0.25 7.70 5.69
N GLN A 185 -0.64 7.20 6.87
CA GLN A 185 -0.03 6.04 7.50
C GLN A 185 -1.06 4.91 7.59
N GLY A 186 -0.59 3.66 7.50
CA GLY A 186 -1.44 2.47 7.56
C GLY A 186 -1.99 2.04 6.21
N ILE A 187 -2.91 1.08 6.25
CA ILE A 187 -3.49 0.44 5.06
C ILE A 187 -4.58 1.34 4.49
N CYS A 188 -4.46 1.69 3.21
CA CYS A 188 -5.26 2.74 2.56
C CYS A 188 -6.78 2.60 2.75
N PHE A 189 -7.33 1.38 2.66
CA PHE A 189 -8.78 1.17 2.74
C PHE A 189 -9.37 1.18 4.15
N LEU A 190 -8.53 1.20 5.19
CA LEU A 190 -8.95 1.23 6.59
C LEU A 190 -9.03 2.64 7.16
N GLY A 191 -8.46 3.64 6.49
CA GLY A 191 -8.40 5.01 7.02
C GLY A 191 -7.74 5.04 8.39
N SER A 192 -8.49 5.45 9.42
CA SER A 192 -8.03 5.50 10.81
C SER A 192 -8.24 4.19 11.60
N ILE A 193 -8.91 3.20 11.02
CA ILE A 193 -9.22 1.93 11.68
C ILE A 193 -7.96 1.06 11.76
N LYS A 194 -7.70 0.49 12.94
CA LYS A 194 -6.60 -0.46 13.11
C LYS A 194 -6.94 -1.78 12.42
N LEU A 195 -5.95 -2.39 11.79
CA LEU A 195 -6.11 -3.67 11.10
C LEU A 195 -6.70 -4.77 11.98
N ILE A 196 -6.29 -4.86 13.25
CA ILE A 196 -6.82 -5.86 14.18
C ILE A 196 -8.31 -5.67 14.42
N ASP A 197 -8.76 -4.42 14.58
CA ASP A 197 -10.17 -4.12 14.83
C ASP A 197 -11.01 -4.42 13.59
N PHE A 198 -10.51 -4.09 12.40
CA PHE A 198 -11.12 -4.51 11.14
C PHE A 198 -11.21 -6.03 11.01
N LEU A 199 -10.13 -6.77 11.30
CA LEU A 199 -10.13 -8.23 11.19
C LEU A 199 -11.13 -8.87 12.15
N LYS A 200 -11.35 -8.32 13.34
CA LYS A 200 -12.33 -8.83 14.32
C LYS A 200 -13.78 -8.76 13.83
N GLU A 201 -14.10 -7.89 12.87
CA GLU A 201 -15.43 -7.86 12.24
C GLU A 201 -15.70 -9.10 11.38
N PHE A 202 -14.65 -9.77 10.88
CA PHE A 202 -14.76 -10.88 9.93
C PHE A 202 -14.21 -12.20 10.46
N LEU A 203 -13.26 -12.15 11.40
CA LEU A 203 -12.62 -13.29 12.01
C LEU A 203 -12.98 -13.29 13.50
N PRO A 204 -13.80 -14.25 13.98
CA PRO A 204 -14.21 -14.30 15.38
C PRO A 204 -13.00 -14.53 16.29
N GLU A 205 -13.12 -14.36 17.61
CA GLU A 205 -12.06 -14.83 18.50
C GLU A 205 -11.99 -16.37 18.50
N ASN A 206 -10.79 -16.91 18.35
CA ASN A 206 -10.52 -18.33 18.46
C ASN A 206 -9.32 -18.55 19.39
N ARG A 207 -9.60 -18.69 20.68
CA ARG A 207 -8.57 -18.73 21.72
C ARG A 207 -7.66 -19.95 21.55
N GLY A 208 -6.36 -19.73 21.57
CA GLY A 208 -5.34 -20.75 21.45
C GLY A 208 -4.16 -20.52 22.39
N LEU A 209 -3.21 -21.44 22.41
CA LEU A 209 -2.07 -21.41 23.34
C LEU A 209 -0.86 -20.70 22.73
N ILE A 210 -0.15 -19.95 23.58
CA ILE A 210 1.18 -19.44 23.29
C ILE A 210 2.19 -20.39 23.93
N LEU A 211 3.07 -20.97 23.13
CA LEU A 211 4.11 -21.90 23.55
C LEU A 211 5.49 -21.29 23.31
N ASP A 212 6.47 -21.62 24.15
CA ASP A 212 7.87 -21.36 23.81
C ASP A 212 8.45 -22.43 22.86
N SER A 213 9.69 -22.23 22.43
CA SER A 213 10.43 -23.18 21.56
C SER A 213 10.59 -24.58 22.14
N LYS A 214 10.40 -24.75 23.46
CA LYS A 214 10.48 -26.04 24.18
C LYS A 214 9.10 -26.65 24.42
N GLY A 215 8.02 -26.00 23.95
CA GLY A 215 6.64 -26.44 24.13
C GLY A 215 6.04 -26.07 25.50
N ARG A 216 6.71 -25.24 26.32
CA ARG A 216 6.13 -24.76 27.58
C ARG A 216 5.06 -23.74 27.29
N ILE A 217 3.91 -23.87 27.95
CA ILE A 217 2.80 -22.93 27.83
C ILE A 217 3.17 -21.62 28.55
N LEU A 218 3.14 -20.50 27.83
CA LEU A 218 3.42 -19.17 28.36
C LEU A 218 2.16 -18.31 28.51
N GLY A 219 1.07 -18.69 27.87
CA GLY A 219 -0.20 -17.98 27.94
C GLY A 219 -1.20 -18.39 26.85
N ASN A 220 -2.16 -17.50 26.58
CA ASN A 220 -3.19 -17.68 25.57
C ASN A 220 -3.20 -16.49 24.60
N HIS A 221 -3.69 -16.71 23.39
CA HIS A 221 -3.92 -15.67 22.39
C HIS A 221 -5.39 -15.64 21.92
N PRO A 222 -5.89 -14.50 21.41
CA PRO A 222 -7.27 -14.39 20.90
C PRO A 222 -7.50 -15.04 19.53
N GLY A 223 -6.41 -15.38 18.81
CA GLY A 223 -6.43 -16.07 17.51
C GLY A 223 -5.08 -15.88 16.81
N TYR A 224 -4.54 -16.92 16.18
CA TYR A 224 -3.20 -16.85 15.56
C TYR A 224 -3.13 -15.81 14.44
N TYR A 225 -4.25 -15.55 13.77
CA TYR A 225 -4.35 -14.60 12.66
C TYR A 225 -4.23 -13.13 13.08
N PHE A 226 -4.25 -12.82 14.37
CA PHE A 226 -3.95 -11.46 14.85
C PHE A 226 -2.45 -11.19 15.06
N PHE A 227 -1.60 -12.16 14.70
CA PHE A 227 -0.16 -12.08 14.92
C PHE A 227 0.61 -12.25 13.60
N THR A 228 1.78 -11.63 13.54
CA THR A 228 2.74 -11.75 12.43
C THR A 228 4.04 -12.35 12.94
N GLU A 229 4.68 -13.19 12.14
CA GLU A 229 6.02 -13.72 12.46
C GLU A 229 7.02 -12.57 12.64
N GLY A 230 7.85 -12.64 13.67
CA GLY A 230 8.72 -11.54 14.13
C GLY A 230 8.05 -10.51 15.05
N GLN A 231 6.74 -10.58 15.27
CA GLN A 231 6.03 -9.64 16.16
C GLN A 231 6.44 -9.82 17.63
N ARG A 232 6.80 -8.71 18.28
CA ARG A 232 7.11 -8.65 19.73
C ARG A 232 5.92 -8.20 20.59
N HIS A 233 5.20 -7.18 20.13
CA HIS A 233 4.16 -6.53 20.93
C HIS A 233 2.82 -7.26 20.84
N GLY A 234 1.96 -7.10 21.86
CA GLY A 234 0.60 -7.65 21.88
C GLY A 234 0.51 -9.13 22.27
N LEU A 235 1.61 -9.79 22.61
CA LEU A 235 1.62 -11.19 23.06
C LEU A 235 1.08 -11.37 24.49
N ASN A 236 1.14 -10.33 25.33
CA ASN A 236 0.62 -10.34 26.71
C ASN A 236 1.10 -11.53 27.57
N ILE A 237 2.33 -12.00 27.33
CA ILE A 237 2.96 -13.07 28.10
C ILE A 237 3.37 -12.52 29.47
N LYS A 238 2.86 -13.13 30.54
CA LYS A 238 3.15 -12.74 31.94
C LYS A 238 4.15 -13.67 32.64
N THR A 239 4.57 -14.74 31.97
CA THR A 239 5.42 -15.79 32.54
C THR A 239 6.65 -16.01 31.66
N GLY A 240 7.77 -16.42 32.27
CA GLY A 240 9.04 -16.66 31.56
C GLY A 240 9.99 -15.44 31.53
N ASP A 241 11.12 -15.62 30.85
CA ASP A 241 12.30 -14.74 30.93
C ASP A 241 12.47 -13.86 29.67
N GLY A 242 11.38 -13.58 28.96
CA GLY A 242 11.39 -12.89 27.66
C GLY A 242 11.72 -11.39 27.74
N PRO A 243 12.15 -10.81 26.62
CA PRO A 243 11.22 -10.53 25.54
C PRO A 243 11.04 -11.72 24.57
N TYR A 244 9.82 -11.89 24.10
CA TYR A 244 9.42 -12.94 23.16
C TYR A 244 8.98 -12.36 21.82
N TYR A 245 9.24 -13.10 20.76
CA TYR A 245 8.86 -12.79 19.39
C TYR A 245 8.10 -13.99 18.80
N VAL A 246 7.09 -13.74 17.98
CA VAL A 246 6.37 -14.80 17.26
C VAL A 246 7.33 -15.47 16.29
N ALA A 247 7.65 -16.73 16.51
CA ALA A 247 8.50 -17.52 15.62
C ALA A 247 7.68 -18.25 14.55
N LEU A 248 6.53 -18.81 14.94
CA LEU A 248 5.68 -19.57 14.04
C LEU A 248 4.22 -19.48 14.46
N LYS A 249 3.33 -19.52 13.48
CA LYS A 249 1.90 -19.78 13.68
C LYS A 249 1.56 -21.20 13.23
N ASP A 250 0.85 -21.96 14.05
CA ASP A 250 0.30 -23.27 13.69
C ASP A 250 -1.24 -23.19 13.64
N PRO A 251 -1.82 -22.89 12.46
CA PRO A 251 -3.27 -22.84 12.29
C PRO A 251 -4.00 -24.15 12.58
N LYS A 252 -3.35 -25.31 12.37
CA LYS A 252 -3.99 -26.62 12.55
C LYS A 252 -4.20 -26.95 14.02
N ARG A 253 -3.21 -26.61 14.85
CA ARG A 253 -3.27 -26.82 16.30
C ARG A 253 -3.76 -25.60 17.08
N ASN A 254 -3.94 -24.47 16.40
CA ASN A 254 -4.29 -23.19 16.99
C ASN A 254 -3.27 -22.73 18.05
N TYR A 255 -1.99 -22.80 17.69
CA TYR A 255 -0.88 -22.37 18.54
C TYR A 255 -0.09 -21.23 17.91
N ILE A 256 0.52 -20.42 18.79
CA ILE A 256 1.62 -19.53 18.43
C ILE A 256 2.86 -20.01 19.16
N ILE A 257 3.94 -20.25 18.42
CA ILE A 257 5.25 -20.52 19.00
C ILE A 257 5.99 -19.20 19.07
N VAL A 258 6.50 -18.87 20.26
CA VAL A 258 7.35 -17.72 20.49
C VAL A 258 8.76 -18.14 20.88
N ALA A 259 9.71 -17.28 20.58
CA ALA A 259 11.11 -17.50 20.90
C ALA A 259 11.79 -16.17 21.28
N ARG A 260 12.90 -16.27 22.01
CA ARG A 260 13.77 -15.13 22.29
C ARG A 260 14.67 -14.85 21.09
N GLU A 261 15.18 -13.63 21.03
CA GLU A 261 15.96 -13.12 19.89
C GLU A 261 17.16 -13.99 19.51
N ASN A 262 17.81 -14.64 20.48
CA ASN A 262 18.97 -15.48 20.22
C ASN A 262 18.65 -16.91 19.74
N GLU A 263 17.37 -17.25 19.55
CA GLU A 263 16.95 -18.60 19.19
C GLU A 263 16.82 -18.78 17.67
N GLU A 264 17.42 -19.85 17.14
CA GLU A 264 17.52 -20.10 15.70
C GLU A 264 16.16 -20.20 14.98
N ILE A 265 15.09 -20.59 15.68
CA ILE A 265 13.74 -20.74 15.11
C ILE A 265 13.17 -19.42 14.56
N LEU A 266 13.68 -18.25 14.98
CA LEU A 266 13.30 -16.95 14.42
C LEU A 266 13.94 -16.68 13.05
N TYR A 267 14.98 -17.43 12.67
CA TYR A 267 15.80 -17.13 11.51
C TYR A 267 15.66 -18.20 10.44
N SER A 268 15.71 -17.78 9.18
CA SER A 268 15.76 -18.70 8.04
C SER A 268 16.86 -18.30 7.06
N LYS A 269 17.54 -19.32 6.52
CA LYS A 269 18.52 -19.18 5.43
C LYS A 269 17.90 -19.40 4.04
N LYS A 270 16.61 -19.77 3.97
CA LYS A 270 15.93 -20.15 2.72
C LYS A 270 14.49 -19.66 2.71
N ILE A 271 14.02 -19.23 1.56
CA ILE A 271 12.62 -18.88 1.32
C ILE A 271 12.13 -19.55 0.04
N LYS A 272 10.83 -19.86 -0.02
CA LYS A 272 10.18 -20.34 -1.24
C LYS A 272 9.22 -19.27 -1.72
N LEU A 273 9.49 -18.75 -2.91
CA LEU A 273 8.62 -17.75 -3.55
C LEU A 273 7.57 -18.44 -4.43
N LYS A 274 6.37 -17.86 -4.46
CA LYS A 274 5.28 -18.20 -5.38
C LYS A 274 4.78 -16.91 -6.02
N ASN A 275 4.11 -17.02 -7.17
CA ASN A 275 3.50 -15.88 -7.88
C ASN A 275 4.50 -14.78 -8.29
N VAL A 276 5.73 -15.17 -8.63
CA VAL A 276 6.76 -14.26 -9.15
C VAL A 276 6.28 -13.63 -10.46
N ASN A 277 6.58 -12.34 -10.65
CA ASN A 277 6.23 -11.52 -11.81
C ASN A 277 7.50 -11.05 -12.51
#